data_AF-A0A2S3VUG7-F1
#
_entry.id   AF-A0A2S3VUG7-F1
#
_cell.length_a   1.000
_cell.length_b   1.000
_cell.length_c   1.000
_cell.angle_alpha   90.00
_cell.angle_beta   90.00
_cell.angle_gamma   90.00
#
_symmetry.space_group_name_H-M   'P 1'
#
loop_
_entity.id
_entity.type
_entity.pdbx_description
1 polymer ?
#
loop_
_entity_poly.entity_id
_entity_poly.type
_entity_poly.pdbx_seq_one_letter_code
_entity_poly.pdbx_strand_id
1 'polypeptide(L)'
;MNIRFAVLMTPLLLTVALSGSLALANGGGGGDDEMPTRPNCPKGQVFDSKSQRCVRQTSNLVPDEDRTNYAYQLAKDGRYEEALALLDTLKQPNTAKALNYRGYATRKLGRTDEGIGYYLQSVKLDPQYAQVREYLGEAYVIKGRLDLAQEQLQQIKSICGNTQCEEYQDLAEAINGSSKT
;
A
#
# COMPACT_ATOMS: atom_id res chain seq x y z
N MET A 1 76.34 -33.67 28.42
CA MET A 1 76.36 -32.20 28.39
C MET A 1 75.44 -31.73 27.26
N ASN A 2 74.23 -31.30 27.66
CA ASN A 2 73.16 -30.56 26.95
C ASN A 2 72.59 -31.04 25.61
N ILE A 3 71.31 -30.63 25.41
CA ILE A 3 70.41 -30.67 24.23
C ILE A 3 69.30 -31.72 24.44
N ARG A 4 67.98 -31.44 24.43
CA ARG A 4 67.16 -30.24 24.15
C ARG A 4 65.73 -30.46 24.72
N PHE A 5 65.06 -29.34 24.96
CA PHE A 5 63.63 -29.15 25.25
C PHE A 5 62.69 -29.88 24.29
N ALA A 6 61.53 -30.35 24.79
CA ALA A 6 60.22 -29.96 24.25
C ALA A 6 59.03 -30.53 25.06
N VAL A 7 58.20 -29.59 25.55
CA VAL A 7 56.73 -29.53 25.45
C VAL A 7 55.89 -30.72 25.96
N LEU A 8 55.01 -30.43 26.94
CA LEU A 8 53.54 -30.52 26.78
C LEU A 8 52.84 -29.99 28.04
N MET A 9 52.59 -28.69 28.05
CA MET A 9 51.58 -28.04 28.89
C MET A 9 50.22 -28.28 28.23
N THR A 10 49.31 -28.96 28.94
CA THR A 10 47.89 -29.04 28.56
C THR A 10 47.07 -28.21 29.54
N PRO A 11 46.38 -27.14 29.09
CA PRO A 11 45.57 -26.33 29.97
C PRO A 11 44.15 -26.90 30.10
N LEU A 12 43.71 -26.93 31.35
CA LEU A 12 42.33 -27.02 31.83
C LEU A 12 41.49 -25.90 31.20
N LEU A 13 40.46 -26.24 30.44
CA LEU A 13 39.45 -25.28 29.99
C LEU A 13 38.05 -25.71 30.45
N LEU A 14 37.47 -24.83 31.26
CA LEU A 14 36.12 -24.85 31.81
C LEU A 14 35.06 -24.99 30.70
N THR A 15 34.12 -25.90 30.94
CA THR A 15 32.82 -25.93 30.26
C THR A 15 31.92 -24.86 30.84
N VAL A 16 31.57 -23.85 30.05
CA VAL A 16 30.46 -22.94 30.34
C VAL A 16 29.34 -23.23 29.36
N ALA A 17 28.28 -23.84 29.86
CA ALA A 17 27.01 -23.98 29.16
C ALA A 17 26.28 -22.64 29.23
N LEU A 18 26.05 -22.00 28.08
CA LEU A 18 25.02 -20.97 27.94
C LEU A 18 23.86 -21.55 27.14
N SER A 19 22.82 -21.94 27.86
CA SER A 19 21.46 -22.09 27.36
C SER A 19 20.91 -20.71 27.02
N GLY A 20 21.00 -20.31 25.76
CA GLY A 20 20.32 -19.14 25.20
C GLY A 20 19.13 -19.59 24.36
N SER A 21 17.92 -19.36 24.85
CA SER A 21 16.66 -19.69 24.21
C SER A 21 16.54 -19.10 22.81
N LEU A 22 16.14 -19.93 21.84
CA LEU A 22 15.67 -19.50 20.53
C LEU A 22 14.42 -18.62 20.69
N ALA A 23 14.59 -17.32 20.51
CA ALA A 23 13.46 -16.43 20.23
C ALA A 23 13.13 -16.54 18.74
N LEU A 24 12.07 -17.28 18.42
CA LEU A 24 11.42 -17.21 17.12
C LEU A 24 10.71 -15.86 17.03
N ALA A 25 11.33 -14.91 16.31
CA ALA A 25 10.67 -13.69 15.89
C ALA A 25 9.68 -14.02 14.76
N ASN A 26 8.44 -14.30 15.15
CA ASN A 26 7.27 -14.19 14.29
C ASN A 26 6.65 -12.81 14.51
N GLY A 27 6.33 -12.09 13.43
CA GLY A 27 5.37 -10.98 13.48
C GLY A 27 5.94 -9.60 13.13
N GLY A 28 5.32 -8.99 12.13
CA GLY A 28 5.64 -7.68 11.57
C GLY A 28 5.51 -7.80 10.05
N GLY A 29 4.30 -7.98 9.50
CA GLY A 29 3.28 -6.93 9.58
C GLY A 29 3.86 -5.76 8.81
N GLY A 30 3.66 -5.76 7.49
CA GLY A 30 4.05 -4.66 6.60
C GLY A 30 3.19 -3.45 6.94
N GLY A 31 3.48 -2.84 8.09
CA GLY A 31 3.11 -1.47 8.37
C GLY A 31 3.87 -0.64 7.35
N ASP A 32 3.10 0.19 6.67
CA ASP A 32 3.49 1.50 6.18
C ASP A 32 4.82 1.91 6.81
N ASP A 33 5.91 1.70 6.08
CA ASP A 33 7.09 2.52 6.25
C ASP A 33 6.56 3.94 6.20
N GLU A 34 6.56 4.56 7.37
CA GLU A 34 6.11 5.91 7.67
C GLU A 34 6.52 6.81 6.50
N MET A 35 5.61 6.98 5.53
CA MET A 35 5.93 7.79 4.36
C MET A 35 6.14 9.17 4.95
N PRO A 36 7.36 9.74 4.89
CA PRO A 36 7.61 11.05 5.46
C PRO A 36 6.56 11.98 4.90
N THR A 37 5.87 12.76 5.77
CA THR A 37 4.77 13.65 5.39
C THR A 37 5.13 14.38 4.09
N ARG A 38 4.62 13.86 2.97
CA ARG A 38 5.15 14.24 1.65
C ARG A 38 4.66 15.67 1.40
N PRO A 39 5.54 16.58 0.98
CA PRO A 39 5.19 18.00 0.94
C PRO A 39 4.02 18.23 -0.01
N ASN A 40 3.02 18.98 0.45
CA ASN A 40 1.95 19.45 -0.41
C ASN A 40 2.55 20.46 -1.40
N CYS A 41 2.81 20.00 -2.62
CA CYS A 41 3.37 20.85 -3.66
C CYS A 41 2.36 21.92 -4.11
N PRO A 42 2.84 23.14 -4.42
CA PRO A 42 2.00 24.18 -5.01
C PRO A 42 1.29 23.70 -6.27
N LYS A 43 0.14 24.30 -6.59
CA LYS A 43 -0.64 23.96 -7.79
C LYS A 43 0.23 23.96 -9.06
N GLY A 44 0.11 22.90 -9.86
CA GLY A 44 0.92 22.69 -11.06
C GLY A 44 2.31 22.11 -10.81
N GLN A 45 2.63 21.72 -9.57
CA GLN A 45 3.84 21.00 -9.21
C GLN A 45 3.52 19.59 -8.71
N VAL A 46 4.51 18.71 -8.80
CA VAL A 46 4.48 17.31 -8.36
C VAL A 46 5.75 17.03 -7.56
N PHE A 47 5.64 16.18 -6.54
CA PHE A 47 6.79 15.75 -5.76
C PHE A 47 7.64 14.77 -6.56
N ASP A 48 8.94 15.06 -6.67
CA ASP A 48 9.94 14.14 -7.24
C ASP A 48 10.72 13.50 -6.09
N SER A 49 10.60 12.18 -5.95
CA SER A 49 11.24 11.43 -4.87
C SER A 49 12.76 11.38 -5.04
N LYS A 50 13.29 11.55 -6.25
CA LYS A 50 14.75 11.54 -6.48
C LYS A 50 15.39 12.83 -6.00
N SER A 51 14.80 13.98 -6.34
CA SER A 51 15.32 15.29 -5.94
C SER A 51 14.79 15.77 -4.58
N GLN A 52 13.83 15.03 -3.98
CA GLN A 52 13.14 15.35 -2.74
C GLN A 52 12.53 16.76 -2.76
N ARG A 53 12.02 17.17 -3.92
CA ARG A 53 11.54 18.54 -4.17
C ARG A 53 10.29 18.53 -5.02
N CYS A 54 9.49 19.58 -4.86
CA CYS A 54 8.40 19.87 -5.77
C CYS A 54 8.96 20.44 -7.08
N VAL A 55 8.60 19.83 -8.20
CA VAL A 55 9.00 20.25 -9.54
C VAL A 55 7.76 20.48 -10.40
N ARG A 56 7.88 21.22 -11.50
CA ARG A 56 6.75 21.44 -12.41
C ARG A 56 6.21 20.12 -12.93
N GLN A 57 4.88 19.96 -12.95
CA GLN A 57 4.22 18.76 -13.47
C GLN A 57 4.57 18.47 -14.95
N THR A 58 5.03 19.48 -15.69
CA THR A 58 5.51 19.36 -17.08
C THR A 58 6.91 18.76 -17.18
N SER A 59 7.59 18.48 -16.06
CA SER A 59 8.93 17.90 -16.06
C SER A 59 8.89 16.42 -16.48
N ASN A 60 9.57 16.09 -17.57
CA ASN A 60 9.67 14.70 -18.05
C ASN A 60 10.54 13.80 -17.16
N LEU A 61 11.20 14.37 -16.15
CA LEU A 61 12.12 13.67 -15.24
C LEU A 61 11.41 12.95 -14.10
N VAL A 62 10.18 13.34 -13.78
CA VAL A 62 9.41 12.73 -12.69
C VAL A 62 8.88 11.37 -13.14
N PRO A 63 9.27 10.27 -12.46
CA PRO A 63 8.76 8.94 -12.77
C PRO A 63 7.25 8.84 -12.63
N ASP A 64 6.64 7.94 -13.40
CA ASP A 64 5.21 7.65 -13.31
C ASP A 64 4.80 7.18 -11.92
N GLU A 65 5.68 6.46 -11.23
CA GLU A 65 5.45 6.03 -9.85
C GLU A 65 5.26 7.23 -8.89
N ASP A 66 6.14 8.22 -8.97
CA ASP A 66 6.05 9.43 -8.15
C ASP A 66 4.77 10.22 -8.46
N ARG A 67 4.44 10.36 -9.75
CA ARG A 67 3.20 11.00 -10.20
C ARG A 67 1.96 10.26 -9.68
N THR A 68 1.97 8.93 -9.76
CA THR A 68 0.87 8.08 -9.29
C THR A 68 0.69 8.21 -7.78
N ASN A 69 1.79 8.17 -7.02
CA ASN A 69 1.77 8.34 -5.58
C ASN A 69 1.30 9.74 -5.18
N TYR A 70 1.77 10.79 -5.86
CA TYR A 70 1.35 12.16 -5.57
C TYR A 70 -0.11 12.40 -5.95
N ALA A 71 -0.62 11.79 -7.02
CA ALA A 71 -2.03 11.84 -7.37
C ALA A 71 -2.92 11.25 -6.26
N TYR A 72 -2.50 10.17 -5.61
CA TYR A 72 -3.24 9.64 -4.46
C TYR A 72 -3.26 10.63 -3.28
N GLN A 73 -2.15 11.31 -3.01
CA GLN A 73 -2.10 12.35 -1.97
C GLN A 73 -3.04 13.51 -2.30
N LEU A 74 -3.03 14.00 -3.54
CA LEU A 74 -3.98 15.01 -4.01
C LEU A 74 -5.43 14.55 -3.78
N ALA A 75 -5.74 13.28 -4.07
CA ALA A 75 -7.07 12.74 -3.84
C ALA A 75 -7.42 12.62 -2.35
N LYS A 76 -6.47 12.24 -1.48
CA LYS A 76 -6.66 12.22 -0.02
C LYS A 76 -6.91 13.63 0.54
N ASP A 77 -6.32 14.65 -0.06
CA ASP A 77 -6.55 16.07 0.23
C ASP A 77 -7.86 16.63 -0.38
N GLY A 78 -8.66 15.80 -1.04
CA GLY A 78 -9.92 16.22 -1.69
C GLY A 78 -9.76 16.91 -3.05
N ARG A 79 -8.53 16.99 -3.59
CA ARG A 79 -8.19 17.61 -4.88
C ARG A 79 -8.33 16.60 -6.02
N TYR A 80 -9.51 16.03 -6.19
CA TYR A 80 -9.75 14.87 -7.06
C TYR A 80 -9.52 15.17 -8.55
N GLU A 81 -9.94 16.32 -9.05
CA GLU A 81 -9.71 16.70 -10.45
C GLU A 81 -8.22 16.88 -10.76
N GLU A 82 -7.45 17.42 -9.80
CA GLU A 82 -6.01 17.57 -9.95
C GLU A 82 -5.30 16.21 -9.93
N ALA A 83 -5.77 15.28 -9.09
CA ALA A 83 -5.29 13.91 -9.10
C ALA A 83 -5.50 13.24 -10.46
N LEU A 84 -6.70 13.36 -11.03
CA LEU A 84 -7.02 12.78 -12.34
C LEU A 84 -6.18 13.42 -13.46
N ALA A 85 -6.07 14.75 -13.48
CA ALA A 85 -5.26 15.46 -14.45
C ALA A 85 -3.78 15.04 -14.38
N LEU A 86 -3.25 14.79 -13.17
CA LEU A 86 -1.88 14.27 -13.02
C LEU A 86 -1.76 12.83 -13.53
N LEU A 87 -2.72 11.96 -13.23
CA LEU A 87 -2.74 10.58 -13.72
C LEU A 87 -2.82 10.52 -15.26
N ASP A 88 -3.44 11.52 -15.91
CA ASP A 88 -3.51 11.63 -17.38
C ASP A 88 -2.14 11.93 -18.02
N THR A 89 -1.15 12.35 -17.22
CA THR A 89 0.22 12.61 -17.70
C THR A 89 1.14 11.40 -17.65
N LEU A 90 0.68 10.26 -17.13
CA LEU A 90 1.51 9.05 -17.00
C LEU A 90 1.88 8.50 -18.38
N LYS A 91 3.14 8.07 -18.53
CA LYS A 91 3.59 7.35 -19.73
C LYS A 91 3.02 5.93 -19.77
N GLN A 92 2.81 5.32 -18.60
CA GLN A 92 2.19 4.02 -18.38
C GLN A 92 0.91 4.19 -17.55
N PRO A 93 -0.22 4.59 -18.17
CA PRO A 93 -1.42 5.00 -17.44
C PRO A 93 -2.21 3.83 -16.84
N ASN A 94 -1.97 2.59 -17.28
CA ASN A 94 -2.79 1.43 -16.96
C ASN A 94 -2.06 0.43 -16.05
N THR A 95 -1.45 0.93 -14.98
CA THR A 95 -0.97 0.07 -13.88
C THR A 95 -2.09 -0.17 -12.87
N ALA A 96 -2.05 -1.26 -12.11
CA ALA A 96 -3.04 -1.53 -11.07
C ALA A 96 -3.16 -0.34 -10.10
N LYS A 97 -2.03 0.21 -9.65
CA LYS A 97 -1.99 1.37 -8.75
C LYS A 97 -2.58 2.64 -9.37
N ALA A 98 -2.26 2.97 -10.63
CA ALA A 98 -2.82 4.14 -11.29
C ALA A 98 -4.34 3.99 -11.50
N LEU A 99 -4.80 2.81 -11.92
CA LEU A 99 -6.23 2.51 -12.08
C LEU A 99 -6.96 2.58 -10.74
N ASN A 100 -6.38 2.06 -9.66
CA ASN A 100 -6.92 2.20 -8.31
C ASN A 100 -7.19 3.67 -7.96
N TYR A 101 -6.20 4.54 -8.16
CA TYR A 101 -6.30 5.94 -7.78
C TYR A 101 -7.23 6.75 -8.70
N ARG A 102 -7.36 6.36 -9.98
CA ARG A 102 -8.44 6.88 -10.85
C ARG A 102 -9.81 6.48 -10.31
N GLY A 103 -9.96 5.23 -9.93
CA GLY A 103 -11.19 4.73 -9.30
C GLY A 103 -11.55 5.51 -8.03
N TYR A 104 -10.55 5.73 -7.17
CA TYR A 104 -10.70 6.50 -5.94
C TYR A 104 -11.15 7.94 -6.20
N ALA A 105 -10.45 8.68 -7.05
CA ALA A 105 -10.78 10.06 -7.34
C ALA A 105 -12.16 10.19 -8.01
N THR A 106 -12.48 9.34 -8.98
CA THR A 106 -13.78 9.38 -9.67
C THR A 106 -14.95 9.01 -8.75
N ARG A 107 -14.81 7.98 -7.92
CA ARG A 107 -15.82 7.63 -6.91
C ARG A 107 -16.08 8.78 -5.95
N LYS A 108 -15.04 9.43 -5.44
CA LYS A 108 -15.18 10.57 -4.52
C LYS A 108 -15.79 11.80 -5.17
N LEU A 109 -15.68 11.95 -6.50
CA LEU A 109 -16.41 12.94 -7.29
C LEU A 109 -17.88 12.57 -7.56
N GLY A 110 -18.37 11.46 -7.03
CA GLY A 110 -19.73 10.95 -7.29
C GLY A 110 -19.88 10.23 -8.64
N ARG A 111 -18.81 10.10 -9.42
CA ARG A 111 -18.76 9.32 -10.67
C ARG A 111 -18.55 7.84 -10.35
N THR A 112 -19.42 7.28 -9.50
CA THR A 112 -19.22 5.97 -8.87
C THR A 112 -19.12 4.82 -9.88
N ASP A 113 -19.94 4.81 -10.93
CA ASP A 113 -19.93 3.74 -11.93
C ASP A 113 -18.63 3.71 -12.74
N GLU A 114 -18.06 4.87 -13.03
CA GLU A 114 -16.74 4.97 -13.66
C GLU A 114 -15.64 4.51 -12.71
N GLY A 115 -15.74 4.87 -11.43
CA GLY A 115 -14.81 4.41 -10.41
C GLY A 115 -14.77 2.89 -10.31
N ILE A 116 -15.94 2.24 -10.31
CA ILE A 116 -16.08 0.78 -10.38
C ILE A 116 -15.36 0.23 -11.62
N GLY A 117 -15.55 0.84 -12.79
CA GLY A 117 -14.87 0.44 -14.02
C GLY A 117 -13.34 0.43 -13.91
N TYR A 118 -12.76 1.44 -13.26
CA TYR A 118 -11.32 1.49 -13.01
C TYR A 118 -10.85 0.45 -11.99
N TYR A 119 -11.59 0.29 -10.88
CA TYR A 119 -11.26 -0.72 -9.88
C TYR A 119 -11.28 -2.15 -10.45
N LEU A 120 -12.28 -2.49 -11.26
CA LEU A 120 -12.36 -3.81 -11.90
C LEU A 120 -11.17 -4.06 -12.83
N GLN A 121 -10.71 -3.05 -13.56
CA GLN A 121 -9.49 -3.16 -14.36
C GLN A 121 -8.25 -3.34 -13.47
N SER A 122 -8.17 -2.63 -12.35
CA SER A 122 -7.07 -2.79 -11.39
C SER A 122 -7.03 -4.19 -10.79
N VAL A 123 -8.17 -4.73 -10.32
CA VAL A 123 -8.28 -6.10 -9.79
C VAL A 123 -7.91 -7.15 -10.85
N LYS A 124 -8.23 -6.89 -12.12
CA LYS A 124 -7.83 -7.79 -13.21
C LYS A 124 -6.31 -7.84 -13.40
N LEU A 125 -5.62 -6.73 -13.20
CA LEU A 125 -4.16 -6.66 -13.30
C LEU A 125 -3.48 -7.25 -12.05
N ASP A 126 -4.04 -6.98 -10.87
CA ASP A 126 -3.56 -7.54 -9.61
C ASP A 126 -4.73 -8.05 -8.75
N PRO A 127 -5.03 -9.35 -8.83
CA PRO A 127 -6.09 -9.96 -8.03
C PRO A 127 -5.83 -9.97 -6.52
N GLN A 128 -4.59 -9.73 -6.07
CA GLN A 128 -4.20 -9.74 -4.65
C GLN A 128 -4.16 -8.33 -4.03
N TYR A 129 -4.52 -7.29 -4.79
CA TYR A 129 -4.49 -5.92 -4.29
C TYR A 129 -5.70 -5.63 -3.38
N ALA A 130 -5.53 -5.89 -2.07
CA ALA A 130 -6.59 -5.76 -1.05
C ALA A 130 -7.23 -4.36 -1.04
N GLN A 131 -6.43 -3.29 -1.05
CA GLN A 131 -6.92 -1.90 -1.03
C GLN A 131 -7.90 -1.58 -2.18
N VAL A 132 -7.66 -2.13 -3.39
CA VAL A 132 -8.58 -1.90 -4.52
C VAL A 132 -9.92 -2.58 -4.27
N ARG A 133 -9.90 -3.77 -3.66
CA ARG A 133 -11.10 -4.54 -3.34
C ARG A 133 -11.94 -3.86 -2.27
N GLU A 134 -11.29 -3.28 -1.27
CA GLU A 134 -11.93 -2.41 -0.27
C GLU A 134 -12.68 -1.27 -0.97
N TYR A 135 -11.97 -0.47 -1.78
CA TYR A 135 -12.58 0.66 -2.47
C TYR A 135 -13.67 0.27 -3.49
N LEU A 136 -13.51 -0.87 -4.16
CA LEU A 136 -14.56 -1.44 -5.02
C LEU A 136 -15.79 -1.85 -4.19
N GLY A 137 -15.58 -2.47 -3.04
CA GLY A 137 -16.63 -2.82 -2.10
C GLY A 137 -17.38 -1.58 -1.60
N GLU A 138 -16.67 -0.53 -1.20
CA GLU A 138 -17.28 0.75 -0.80
C GLU A 138 -18.09 1.37 -1.96
N ALA A 139 -17.59 1.28 -3.20
CA ALA A 139 -18.32 1.74 -4.36
C ALA A 139 -19.64 0.97 -4.54
N TYR A 140 -19.63 -0.35 -4.32
CA TYR A 140 -20.85 -1.15 -4.35
C TYR A 140 -21.81 -0.82 -3.21
N VAL A 141 -21.31 -0.51 -2.01
CA VAL A 141 -22.15 0.00 -0.90
C VAL A 141 -22.88 1.27 -1.33
N ILE A 142 -22.18 2.24 -1.93
CA ILE A 142 -22.80 3.48 -2.45
C ILE A 142 -23.90 3.17 -3.48
N LYS A 143 -23.75 2.11 -4.28
CA LYS A 143 -24.74 1.68 -5.27
C LYS A 143 -25.86 0.81 -4.69
N GLY A 144 -25.88 0.55 -3.38
CA GLY A 144 -26.82 -0.37 -2.73
C GLY A 144 -26.61 -1.85 -3.08
N ARG A 145 -25.47 -2.19 -3.66
CA ARG A 145 -25.10 -3.55 -4.10
C ARG A 145 -24.34 -4.28 -3.00
N LEU A 146 -25.00 -4.47 -1.86
CA LEU A 146 -24.40 -5.10 -0.69
C LEU A 146 -23.97 -6.55 -0.96
N ASP A 147 -24.61 -7.24 -1.90
CA ASP A 147 -24.20 -8.54 -2.43
C ASP A 147 -22.75 -8.51 -2.94
N LEU A 148 -22.46 -7.58 -3.84
CA LEU A 148 -21.13 -7.44 -4.44
C LEU A 148 -20.09 -6.88 -3.46
N ALA A 149 -20.51 -6.04 -2.52
CA ALA A 149 -19.63 -5.56 -1.45
C ALA A 149 -19.18 -6.72 -0.54
N GLN A 150 -20.10 -7.61 -0.17
CA GLN A 150 -19.79 -8.81 0.63
C GLN A 150 -18.84 -9.75 -0.12
N GLU A 151 -19.00 -9.91 -1.44
CA GLU A 151 -18.04 -10.68 -2.24
C GLU A 151 -16.62 -10.11 -2.13
N GLN A 152 -16.45 -8.78 -2.22
CA GLN A 152 -15.14 -8.16 -2.05
C GLN A 152 -14.58 -8.36 -0.64
N LEU A 153 -15.42 -8.26 0.39
CA LEU A 153 -15.01 -8.48 1.78
C LEU A 153 -14.47 -9.91 2.00
N GLN A 154 -15.09 -10.93 1.38
CA GLN A 154 -14.57 -12.30 1.43
C GLN A 154 -13.23 -12.46 0.70
N GLN A 155 -13.06 -11.78 -0.44
CA GLN A 155 -11.79 -11.79 -1.16
C GLN A 155 -10.68 -11.14 -0.33
N ILE A 156 -10.94 -10.00 0.32
CA ILE A 156 -9.98 -9.34 1.22
C ILE A 156 -9.59 -10.28 2.37
N LYS A 157 -10.57 -10.94 3.01
CA LYS A 157 -10.30 -11.92 4.06
C LYS A 157 -9.38 -13.06 3.57
N SER A 158 -9.60 -13.54 2.35
CA SER A 158 -8.75 -14.58 1.77
C SER A 158 -7.31 -14.10 1.52
N ILE A 159 -7.14 -12.84 1.12
CA ILE A 159 -5.81 -12.23 0.89
C ILE A 159 -5.08 -12.02 2.21
N CYS A 160 -5.76 -11.48 3.23
CA CYS A 160 -5.17 -11.22 4.54
C CYS A 160 -5.00 -12.49 5.40
N GLY A 161 -5.74 -13.56 5.09
CA GLY A 161 -5.81 -14.78 5.90
C GLY A 161 -6.58 -14.63 7.23
N ASN A 162 -7.09 -13.44 7.54
CA ASN A 162 -7.85 -13.12 8.74
C ASN A 162 -8.74 -11.88 8.52
N THR A 163 -9.42 -11.42 9.56
CA THR A 163 -10.31 -10.25 9.54
C THR A 163 -9.72 -9.03 10.25
N GLN A 164 -8.41 -9.02 10.48
CA GLN A 164 -7.71 -7.99 11.25
C GLN A 164 -6.97 -6.97 10.36
N CYS A 165 -6.87 -7.21 9.05
CA CYS A 165 -6.31 -6.20 8.14
C CYS A 165 -7.27 -5.02 7.98
N GLU A 166 -6.68 -3.83 7.78
CA GLU A 166 -7.37 -2.55 7.64
C GLU A 166 -8.48 -2.62 6.58
N GLU A 167 -8.16 -3.16 5.40
CA GLU A 167 -9.11 -3.24 4.29
C GLU A 167 -10.36 -4.07 4.61
N TYR A 168 -10.21 -5.10 5.44
CA TYR A 168 -11.37 -5.89 5.87
C TYR A 168 -12.23 -5.09 6.84
N GLN A 169 -11.59 -4.41 7.80
CA GLN A 169 -12.29 -3.66 8.83
C GLN A 169 -13.06 -2.48 8.24
N ASP A 170 -12.41 -1.72 7.35
CA ASP A 170 -13.00 -0.55 6.69
C ASP A 170 -14.21 -0.93 5.84
N LEU A 171 -14.08 -1.96 5.00
CA LEU A 171 -15.22 -2.40 4.18
C LEU A 171 -16.34 -3.01 5.03
N ALA A 172 -16.02 -3.76 6.09
CA ALA A 172 -17.03 -4.31 7.00
C ALA A 172 -17.80 -3.18 7.71
N GLU A 173 -17.11 -2.12 8.13
CA GLU A 173 -17.73 -0.94 8.72
C GLU A 173 -18.66 -0.25 7.71
N ALA A 174 -18.21 -0.04 6.47
CA ALA A 174 -19.01 0.58 5.42
C ALA A 174 -20.32 -0.20 5.14
N ILE A 175 -20.24 -1.53 5.05
CA ILE A 175 -21.42 -2.39 4.83
C ILE A 175 -22.39 -2.32 6.02
N ASN A 176 -21.86 -2.39 7.24
CA ASN A 176 -22.68 -2.34 8.46
C ASN A 176 -23.35 -0.97 8.65
N GLY A 177 -22.66 0.12 8.28
CA GLY A 177 -23.20 1.47 8.30
C GLY A 177 -24.39 1.64 7.36
N SER A 178 -24.30 1.11 6.14
CA SER A 178 -25.38 1.16 5.14
C SER A 178 -26.62 0.35 5.53
N SER A 179 -26.49 -0.63 6.42
CA SER A 179 -27.63 -1.47 6.84
C SER A 179 -28.50 -0.81 7.92
N LYS A 180 -28.07 0.34 8.46
CA LYS A 180 -28.74 1.08 9.55
C LYS A 180 -29.57 2.27 9.07
N THR A 181 -29.52 2.59 7.79
CA THR A 181 -30.25 3.69 7.12
C THR A 181 -31.39 3.15 6.28
#